data_AF-A0A7K6MWR6-F1
#
_entry.id   AF-A0A7K6MWR6-F1
#
_cell.length_a   1.000
_cell.length_b   1.000
_cell.length_c   1.000
_cell.angle_alpha   90.00
_cell.angle_beta   90.00
_cell.angle_gamma   90.00
#
_symmetry.space_group_name_H-M   'P 1'
#
loop_
_entity.id
_entity.type
_entity.pdbx_description
1 polymer ?
#
loop_
_entity_poly.entity_id
_entity_poly.type
_entity_poly.pdbx_seq_one_letter_code
_entity_poly.pdbx_strand_id
1 'polypeptide(L)'
;FYLILFCFIIACGKHLVTQNNGTRIVGGSNARIEAWPWIVSLHFNFQPICGASLVSDEWLVTAAHCVYGRQMKPSRWQAVLGLYDQSDLAQPPAVVRNIDRIIINPHYMKQTKDSDIALMHLQHKVLYTDYIQPICLPEKNQQFLPGINCSIAGWGHI
;
A
#
# COMPACT_ATOMS: atom_id res chain seq x y z
N PHE A 1 -26.61 -24.93 -21.95
CA PHE A 1 -26.07 -24.39 -20.68
C PHE A 1 -24.80 -23.63 -21.04
N TYR A 2 -24.88 -22.30 -21.20
CA TYR A 2 -23.71 -21.49 -21.53
C TYR A 2 -23.03 -21.08 -20.23
N LEU A 3 -21.86 -21.66 -19.95
CA LEU A 3 -21.01 -21.22 -18.86
C LEU A 3 -20.32 -19.93 -19.32
N ILE A 4 -20.87 -18.77 -18.96
CA ILE A 4 -20.16 -17.50 -19.13
C ILE A 4 -19.11 -17.44 -18.03
N LEU A 5 -17.89 -17.87 -18.37
CA LEU A 5 -16.70 -17.60 -17.56
C LEU A 5 -16.42 -16.09 -17.66
N PHE A 6 -16.92 -15.33 -16.70
CA PHE A 6 -16.39 -14.00 -16.44
C PHE A 6 -14.96 -14.18 -15.91
N CYS A 7 -13.99 -14.09 -16.81
CA CYS A 7 -12.61 -13.80 -16.44
C CYS A 7 -12.61 -12.36 -15.92
N PHE A 8 -12.90 -12.17 -14.63
CA PHE A 8 -12.66 -10.90 -13.96
C PHE A 8 -11.14 -10.73 -13.86
N ILE A 9 -10.54 -10.18 -14.91
CA ILE A 9 -9.22 -9.57 -14.79
C ILE A 9 -9.42 -8.41 -13.81
N ILE A 10 -9.03 -8.61 -12.56
CA ILE A 10 -8.96 -7.52 -11.59
C ILE A 10 -7.89 -6.55 -12.12
N ALA A 11 -8.34 -5.39 -12.59
CA ALA A 11 -7.45 -4.36 -13.09
C ALA A 11 -6.66 -3.76 -11.92
N CYS A 12 -5.34 -3.60 -12.08
CA CYS A 12 -4.44 -2.97 -11.12
C CYS A 12 -3.77 -1.73 -11.72
N GLY A 13 -3.16 -0.88 -10.89
CA GLY A 13 -2.30 0.21 -11.33
C GLY A 13 -3.01 1.34 -12.10
N LYS A 14 -4.34 1.43 -12.01
CA LYS A 14 -5.11 2.50 -12.64
C LYS A 14 -5.10 3.75 -11.76
N HIS A 15 -4.50 4.81 -12.27
CA HIS A 15 -4.71 6.16 -11.74
C HIS A 15 -6.06 6.67 -12.21
N LEU A 16 -6.94 6.99 -11.27
CA LEU A 16 -8.28 7.51 -11.57
C LEU A 16 -8.29 9.03 -11.80
N VAL A 17 -7.22 9.70 -11.37
CA VAL A 17 -7.01 11.13 -11.55
C VAL A 17 -5.62 11.42 -12.11
N THR A 18 -5.55 12.11 -13.24
CA THR A 18 -4.32 12.74 -13.74
C THR A 18 -3.89 13.82 -12.75
N GLN A 19 -2.69 13.67 -12.16
CA GLN A 19 -2.08 14.75 -11.38
C GLN A 19 -1.79 15.91 -12.34
N ASN A 20 -2.36 17.10 -12.08
CA ASN A 20 -1.83 18.30 -12.73
C ASN A 20 -0.45 18.54 -12.11
N ASN A 21 0.59 18.58 -12.94
CA ASN A 21 1.98 18.86 -12.55
C ASN A 21 2.16 20.30 -12.02
N GLY A 22 1.54 20.61 -10.89
CA GLY A 22 1.83 21.77 -10.08
C GLY A 22 2.84 21.38 -9.01
N THR A 23 4.07 21.86 -9.16
CA THR A 23 5.10 21.91 -8.11
C THR A 23 4.47 22.49 -6.81
N ARG A 24 4.74 22.06 -5.58
CA ARG A 24 6.05 21.93 -4.92
C ARG A 24 5.89 21.37 -3.48
N ILE A 25 6.72 20.40 -3.06
CA ILE A 25 7.08 19.99 -1.68
C ILE A 25 8.58 19.74 -1.77
N VAL A 26 9.35 20.84 -1.80
CA VAL A 26 10.71 20.95 -2.39
C VAL A 26 10.95 19.93 -3.53
N GLY A 27 10.06 19.92 -4.52
CA GLY A 27 10.03 18.92 -5.59
C GLY A 27 8.77 18.03 -5.65
N GLY A 28 8.01 17.83 -4.56
CA GLY A 28 6.71 17.11 -4.54
C GLY A 28 5.47 18.02 -4.69
N SER A 29 4.26 17.58 -4.33
CA SER A 29 3.05 18.42 -4.19
C SER A 29 2.01 17.66 -3.37
N ASN A 30 1.03 18.34 -2.77
CA ASN A 30 -0.12 17.63 -2.19
C ASN A 30 -0.77 16.81 -3.30
N ALA A 31 -0.82 15.50 -3.11
CA ALA A 31 -1.50 14.63 -4.03
C ALA A 31 -2.98 15.02 -4.10
N ARG A 32 -3.61 14.85 -5.25
CA ARG A 32 -5.07 14.88 -5.28
C ARG A 32 -5.61 13.71 -4.46
N ILE A 33 -6.77 13.91 -3.87
CA ILE A 33 -7.61 12.80 -3.41
C ILE A 33 -7.77 11.82 -4.60
N GLU A 34 -7.65 10.51 -4.37
CA GLU A 34 -7.65 9.42 -5.39
C GLU A 34 -6.36 9.26 -6.25
N ALA A 35 -5.33 10.09 -6.03
CA ALA A 35 -4.11 10.01 -6.82
C ALA A 35 -3.40 8.64 -6.73
N TRP A 36 -3.42 8.05 -5.52
CA TRP A 36 -2.64 6.87 -5.16
C TRP A 36 -3.53 5.86 -4.42
N PRO A 37 -4.51 5.25 -5.09
CA PRO A 37 -5.54 4.43 -4.43
C PRO A 37 -5.02 3.13 -3.82
N TRP A 38 -3.75 2.78 -4.05
CA TRP A 38 -3.07 1.64 -3.44
C TRP A 38 -2.30 2.01 -2.16
N ILE A 39 -2.19 3.29 -1.81
CA ILE A 39 -1.44 3.68 -0.61
C ILE A 39 -2.20 3.27 0.65
N VAL A 40 -1.47 2.69 1.60
CA VAL A 40 -2.01 2.22 2.87
C VAL A 40 -1.17 2.78 4.02
N SER A 41 -1.83 3.37 5.02
CA SER A 41 -1.18 3.71 6.28
C SER A 41 -1.23 2.50 7.22
N LEU A 42 -0.07 2.07 7.70
CA LEU A 42 0.05 0.97 8.66
C LEU A 42 0.17 1.53 10.08
N HIS A 43 -0.79 1.16 10.92
CA HIS A 43 -0.87 1.58 12.30
C HIS A 43 -0.50 0.43 13.24
N PHE A 44 0.41 0.66 14.18
CA PHE A 44 0.76 -0.30 15.22
C PHE A 44 0.34 0.23 16.59
N ASN A 45 -0.65 -0.41 17.22
CA ASN A 45 -1.38 0.12 18.38
C ASN A 45 -1.97 1.51 18.10
N PHE A 46 -2.71 1.63 17.01
CA PHE A 46 -3.40 2.85 16.59
C PHE A 46 -2.48 4.01 16.17
N GLN A 47 -1.17 3.90 16.35
CA GLN A 47 -0.19 4.90 15.89
C GLN A 47 0.28 4.57 14.47
N PRO A 48 0.17 5.50 13.51
CA PRO A 48 0.74 5.30 12.18
C PRO A 48 2.26 5.21 12.32
N ILE A 49 2.89 4.23 11.66
CA ILE A 49 4.35 4.06 11.73
C ILE A 49 5.01 3.73 10.39
N CYS A 50 4.26 3.21 9.42
CA CYS A 50 4.79 2.84 8.11
C CYS A 50 3.73 2.96 7.02
N GLY A 51 4.19 2.97 5.76
CA GLY A 51 3.33 2.80 4.59
C GLY A 51 3.31 1.36 4.08
N ALA A 52 2.31 1.06 3.26
CA ALA A 52 2.22 -0.15 2.46
C ALA A 52 1.53 0.12 1.12
N SER A 53 1.62 -0.87 0.22
CA SER A 53 0.89 -0.89 -1.05
C SER A 53 -0.10 -2.05 -1.06
N LEU A 54 -1.36 -1.77 -1.41
CA LEU A 54 -2.36 -2.78 -1.71
C LEU A 54 -2.00 -3.46 -3.04
N VAL A 55 -1.86 -4.80 -3.05
CA VAL A 55 -1.52 -5.57 -4.27
C VAL A 55 -2.59 -6.57 -4.68
N SER A 56 -3.58 -6.80 -3.82
CA SER A 56 -4.84 -7.51 -4.12
C SER A 56 -5.93 -7.03 -3.14
N ASP A 57 -7.11 -7.64 -3.12
CA ASP A 57 -8.18 -7.27 -2.18
C ASP A 57 -7.90 -7.69 -0.73
N GLU A 58 -6.87 -8.50 -0.48
CA GLU A 58 -6.51 -8.99 0.87
C GLU A 58 -5.01 -9.01 1.18
N TRP A 59 -4.15 -8.56 0.24
CA TRP A 59 -2.70 -8.55 0.44
C TRP A 59 -2.08 -7.16 0.30
N LEU A 60 -1.18 -6.88 1.24
CA LEU A 60 -0.33 -5.70 1.28
C LEU A 60 1.13 -6.08 1.13
N VAL A 61 1.91 -5.22 0.46
CA VAL A 61 3.38 -5.23 0.48
C VAL A 61 3.87 -4.05 1.31
N THR A 62 4.79 -4.29 2.24
CA THR A 62 5.47 -3.26 3.04
C THR A 62 6.95 -3.61 3.20
N ALA A 63 7.70 -2.79 3.92
CA ALA A 63 9.09 -3.06 4.26
C ALA A 63 9.19 -4.03 5.44
N ALA A 64 10.16 -4.95 5.41
CA ALA A 64 10.41 -5.89 6.51
C ALA A 64 10.80 -5.16 7.80
N HIS A 65 11.54 -4.05 7.70
CA HIS A 65 11.96 -3.28 8.88
C HIS A 65 10.80 -2.68 9.66
N CYS A 66 9.63 -2.47 9.03
CA CYS A 66 8.43 -1.97 9.70
C CYS A 66 7.87 -2.98 10.71
N VAL A 67 7.96 -4.27 10.38
CA VAL A 67 7.32 -5.37 11.12
C VAL A 67 8.30 -6.20 11.95
N TYR A 68 9.59 -6.16 11.62
CA TYR A 68 10.62 -6.98 12.26
C TYR A 68 10.75 -6.67 13.77
N GLY A 69 10.87 -7.73 14.58
CA GLY A 69 11.11 -7.62 16.01
C GLY A 69 9.83 -7.44 16.83
N ARG A 70 9.68 -6.30 17.50
CA ARG A 70 8.56 -6.07 18.46
C ARG A 70 7.20 -5.94 17.76
N GLN A 71 7.21 -5.66 16.45
CA GLN A 71 6.02 -5.47 15.63
C GLN A 71 5.54 -6.75 14.93
N MET A 72 6.04 -7.95 15.28
CA MET A 72 5.58 -9.21 14.68
C MET A 72 4.16 -9.65 15.09
N LYS A 73 3.53 -8.90 16.01
CA LYS A 73 2.14 -8.93 16.50
C LYS A 73 1.01 -8.70 15.48
N PRO A 74 0.41 -9.62 14.69
CA PRO A 74 -0.58 -9.23 13.68
C PRO A 74 -1.79 -8.51 14.29
N SER A 75 -2.26 -8.97 15.45
CA SER A 75 -3.38 -8.37 16.20
C SER A 75 -3.15 -6.93 16.69
N ARG A 76 -1.91 -6.42 16.62
CA ARG A 76 -1.58 -5.04 16.98
C ARG A 76 -1.54 -4.10 15.77
N TRP A 77 -1.70 -4.64 14.56
CA TRP A 77 -1.66 -3.89 13.32
C TRP A 77 -3.04 -3.60 12.76
N GLN A 78 -3.16 -2.41 12.19
CA GLN A 78 -4.29 -2.01 11.37
C GLN A 78 -3.77 -1.37 10.08
N ALA A 79 -4.38 -1.74 8.97
CA ALA A 79 -4.22 -1.08 7.68
C ALA A 79 -5.35 -0.08 7.48
N VAL A 80 -5.02 1.17 7.17
CA VAL A 80 -5.98 2.21 6.82
C VAL A 80 -5.82 2.52 5.33
N LEU A 81 -6.86 2.17 4.56
CA LEU A 81 -6.92 2.33 3.10
C LEU A 81 -7.85 3.49 2.74
N GLY A 82 -7.67 4.10 1.56
CA GLY A 82 -8.48 5.24 1.12
C GLY A 82 -8.29 6.50 1.98
N LEU A 83 -7.23 6.54 2.80
CA LEU A 83 -6.90 7.65 3.68
C LEU A 83 -6.23 8.77 2.87
N TYR A 84 -6.67 10.00 3.09
CA TYR A 84 -6.01 11.19 2.54
C TYR A 84 -5.25 11.96 3.62
N ASP A 85 -5.91 12.26 4.73
CA ASP A 85 -5.36 13.01 5.87
C ASP A 85 -5.21 12.09 7.09
N GLN A 86 -3.98 11.97 7.62
CA GLN A 86 -3.71 11.16 8.82
C GLN A 86 -4.39 11.69 10.09
N SER A 87 -4.75 12.97 10.12
CA SER A 87 -5.43 13.58 11.27
C SER A 87 -6.92 13.24 11.34
N ASP A 88 -7.50 12.73 10.26
CA ASP A 88 -8.92 12.39 10.18
C ASP A 88 -9.16 11.00 9.57
N LEU A 89 -9.05 9.99 10.42
CA LEU A 89 -9.35 8.59 10.08
C LEU A 89 -10.87 8.32 9.93
N ALA A 90 -11.72 9.26 10.33
CA ALA A 90 -13.17 9.09 10.31
C ALA A 90 -13.80 9.61 9.01
N GLN A 91 -13.09 10.41 8.24
CA GLN A 91 -13.55 10.89 6.95
C GLN A 91 -13.63 9.73 5.94
N PRO A 92 -14.84 9.48 5.35
CA PRO A 92 -14.92 8.69 4.13
C PRO A 92 -13.95 9.28 3.10
N PRO A 93 -13.20 8.44 2.39
CA PRO A 93 -13.43 7.02 2.14
C PRO A 93 -12.54 6.08 2.94
N ALA A 94 -12.03 6.51 4.11
CA ALA A 94 -11.10 5.72 4.91
C ALA A 94 -11.73 4.39 5.38
N VAL A 95 -11.00 3.29 5.16
CA VAL A 95 -11.39 1.94 5.57
C VAL A 95 -10.28 1.31 6.42
N VAL A 96 -10.63 0.93 7.64
CA VAL A 96 -9.72 0.22 8.55
C VAL A 96 -9.88 -1.30 8.40
N ARG A 97 -8.76 -2.02 8.31
CA ARG A 97 -8.69 -3.48 8.30
C ARG A 97 -7.64 -4.00 9.27
N ASN A 98 -8.00 -5.04 10.00
CA ASN A 98 -7.07 -5.77 10.86
C ASN A 98 -6.17 -6.69 10.03
N ILE A 99 -5.04 -7.07 10.61
CA ILE A 99 -4.06 -7.98 10.02
C ILE A 99 -4.10 -9.31 10.75
N ASP A 100 -4.19 -10.42 10.02
CA ASP A 100 -4.17 -11.78 10.58
C ASP A 100 -2.86 -12.53 10.31
N ARG A 101 -2.04 -12.06 9.35
CA ARG A 101 -0.76 -12.68 8.99
C ARG A 101 0.28 -11.65 8.56
N ILE A 102 1.53 -11.90 8.97
CA ILE A 102 2.71 -11.16 8.53
C ILE A 102 3.74 -12.19 8.03
N ILE A 103 4.30 -11.96 6.85
CA ILE A 103 5.32 -12.81 6.23
C ILE A 103 6.52 -11.93 5.87
N ILE A 104 7.62 -12.08 6.60
CA ILE A 104 8.87 -11.39 6.28
C ILE A 104 9.66 -12.21 5.27
N ASN A 105 10.33 -11.54 4.33
CA ASN A 105 11.27 -12.20 3.44
C ASN A 105 12.34 -12.96 4.27
N PRO A 106 12.53 -14.28 4.05
CA PRO A 106 13.47 -15.08 4.84
C PRO A 106 14.94 -14.62 4.73
N HIS A 107 15.26 -13.82 3.71
CA HIS A 107 16.59 -13.24 3.49
C HIS A 107 16.76 -11.83 4.04
N TYR A 108 15.78 -11.31 4.82
CA TYR A 108 15.88 -9.97 5.40
C TYR A 108 17.06 -9.87 6.37
N MET A 109 17.98 -8.94 6.10
CA MET A 109 19.14 -8.66 6.95
C MET A 109 18.95 -7.34 7.69
N LYS A 110 18.78 -7.41 9.02
CA LYS A 110 18.46 -6.23 9.84
C LYS A 110 19.52 -5.13 9.75
N GLN A 111 20.80 -5.51 9.70
CA GLN A 111 21.95 -4.60 9.73
C GLN A 111 22.12 -3.83 8.41
N THR A 112 22.00 -4.53 7.27
CA THR A 112 22.22 -3.96 5.94
C THR A 112 20.93 -3.47 5.27
N LYS A 113 19.76 -3.90 5.77
CA LYS A 113 18.45 -3.73 5.13
C LYS A 113 18.33 -4.44 3.78
N ASP A 114 19.14 -5.48 3.55
CA ASP A 114 18.95 -6.32 2.37
C ASP A 114 17.63 -7.10 2.46
N SER A 115 16.97 -7.30 1.32
CA SER A 115 15.67 -7.98 1.21
C SER A 115 14.58 -7.38 2.12
N ASP A 116 14.52 -6.05 2.20
CA ASP A 116 13.60 -5.30 3.05
C ASP A 116 12.15 -5.28 2.53
N ILE A 117 11.54 -6.47 2.48
CA ILE A 117 10.18 -6.67 2.00
C ILE A 117 9.42 -7.65 2.91
N ALA A 118 8.16 -7.32 3.19
CA ALA A 118 7.23 -8.17 3.91
C ALA A 118 5.83 -8.10 3.29
N LEU A 119 5.07 -9.17 3.46
CA LEU A 119 3.66 -9.24 3.13
C LEU A 119 2.83 -9.17 4.40
N MET A 120 1.69 -8.50 4.32
CA MET A 120 0.66 -8.51 5.36
C MET A 120 -0.67 -8.92 4.74
N HIS A 121 -1.36 -9.86 5.38
CA HIS A 121 -2.69 -10.31 4.96
C HIS A 121 -3.76 -9.61 5.78
N LEU A 122 -4.78 -9.09 5.10
CA LEU A 122 -5.94 -8.48 5.72
C LEU A 122 -6.86 -9.58 6.25
N GLN A 123 -7.35 -9.44 7.48
CA GLN A 123 -8.32 -10.38 8.05
C GLN A 123 -9.62 -10.47 7.22
N HIS A 124 -9.97 -9.40 6.52
CA HIS A 124 -11.12 -9.35 5.61
C HIS A 124 -10.76 -8.57 4.35
N LYS A 125 -11.27 -9.04 3.21
CA LYS A 125 -11.14 -8.36 1.92
C LYS A 125 -11.63 -6.91 1.98
N VAL A 126 -10.98 -6.05 1.20
CA VAL A 126 -11.46 -4.70 0.91
C VAL A 126 -12.29 -4.70 -0.36
N LEU A 127 -13.29 -3.83 -0.41
CA LEU A 127 -14.00 -3.55 -1.65
C LEU A 127 -13.23 -2.49 -2.41
N TYR A 128 -13.04 -2.71 -3.71
CA TYR A 128 -12.43 -1.71 -4.55
C TYR A 128 -13.38 -0.54 -4.79
N THR A 129 -12.82 0.66 -4.70
CA THR A 129 -13.51 1.95 -4.89
C THR A 129 -12.58 2.88 -5.64
N ASP A 130 -13.00 4.12 -5.90
CA ASP A 130 -12.12 5.10 -6.53
C ASP A 130 -10.90 5.48 -5.66
N TYR A 131 -10.93 5.12 -4.37
CA TYR A 131 -9.92 5.45 -3.38
C TYR A 131 -9.12 4.23 -2.93
N ILE A 132 -9.57 3.02 -3.30
CA ILE A 132 -8.98 1.74 -2.90
C ILE A 132 -8.88 0.86 -4.14
N GLN A 133 -7.68 0.76 -4.69
CA GLN A 133 -7.36 -0.07 -5.86
C GLN A 133 -5.98 -0.69 -5.67
N PRO A 134 -5.73 -1.91 -6.18
CA PRO A 134 -4.42 -2.52 -6.08
C PRO A 134 -3.42 -1.90 -7.08
N ILE A 135 -2.14 -1.82 -6.71
CA ILE A 135 -1.05 -1.58 -7.66
C ILE A 135 -0.64 -2.89 -8.34
N CYS A 136 -0.19 -2.81 -9.59
CA CYS A 136 0.37 -3.97 -10.27
C CYS A 136 1.75 -4.34 -9.71
N LEU A 137 2.01 -5.63 -9.58
CA LEU A 137 3.35 -6.13 -9.36
C LEU A 137 4.13 -6.12 -10.68
N PRO A 138 5.45 -5.82 -10.65
CA PRO A 138 6.29 -5.96 -11.83
C PRO A 138 6.41 -7.42 -12.25
N GLU A 139 6.74 -7.66 -13.51
CA GLU A 139 7.12 -9.00 -13.95
C GLU A 139 8.41 -9.46 -13.25
N LYS A 140 8.56 -10.78 -13.06
CA LYS A 140 9.67 -11.38 -12.28
C LYS A 140 11.06 -10.87 -12.65
N ASN A 141 11.29 -10.57 -13.93
CA ASN A 141 12.58 -10.13 -14.46
C ASN A 141 12.50 -8.72 -15.09
N GLN A 142 11.48 -7.94 -14.74
CA GLN A 142 11.34 -6.58 -15.24
C GLN A 142 12.52 -5.72 -14.77
N GLN A 143 13.13 -5.01 -15.72
CA GLN A 143 14.21 -4.08 -15.44
C GLN A 143 13.70 -2.65 -15.57
N PHE A 144 14.03 -1.82 -14.59
CA PHE A 144 13.79 -0.38 -14.64
C PHE A 144 15.11 0.30 -14.99
N LEU A 145 15.19 0.85 -16.20
CA LEU A 145 16.39 1.54 -16.67
C LEU A 145 16.58 2.86 -15.91
N PRO A 146 17.83 3.30 -15.69
CA PRO A 146 18.10 4.64 -15.15
C PRO A 146 17.43 5.73 -16.00
N GLY A 147 16.91 6.77 -15.34
CA GLY A 147 16.24 7.90 -16.00
C GLY A 147 14.74 7.72 -16.21
N ILE A 148 14.15 6.58 -15.83
CA ILE A 148 12.68 6.43 -15.77
C ILE A 148 12.14 7.27 -14.60
N ASN A 149 11.13 8.10 -14.89
CA ASN A 149 10.43 8.85 -13.87
C ASN A 149 9.49 7.93 -13.08
N CYS A 150 9.78 7.80 -11.79
CA CYS A 150 8.91 7.11 -10.84
C CYS A 150 8.32 8.11 -9.85
N SER A 151 7.21 7.74 -9.22
CA SER A 151 6.56 8.56 -8.20
C SER A 151 6.59 7.84 -6.85
N ILE A 152 6.73 8.63 -5.79
CA ILE A 152 6.66 8.17 -4.40
C ILE A 152 5.54 8.97 -3.74
N ALA A 153 4.66 8.28 -3.04
CA ALA A 153 3.58 8.87 -2.26
C ALA A 153 3.68 8.38 -0.82
N GLY A 154 3.35 9.26 0.13
CA GLY A 154 3.45 8.99 1.55
C GLY A 154 3.17 10.24 2.36
N TRP A 155 2.94 10.06 3.65
CA TRP A 155 2.65 11.15 4.60
C TRP A 155 3.91 11.73 5.26
N GLY A 156 5.09 11.48 4.70
CA GLY A 156 6.36 11.97 5.22
C GLY A 156 6.85 11.18 6.44
N HIS A 157 7.68 11.82 7.27
CA HIS A 157 8.15 11.23 8.51
C HIS A 157 6.98 11.13 9.50
N ILE A 158 6.63 9.90 9.84
CA ILE A 158 5.60 9.54 10.82
C ILE A 158 6.29 9.20 12.14
#